data_AF-V8N6Z7-F1
#
_entry.id   AF-V8N6Z7-F1
#
_cell.length_a   1.000
_cell.length_b   1.000
_cell.length_c   1.000
_cell.angle_alpha   90.00
_cell.angle_beta   90.00
_cell.angle_gamma   90.00
#
_symmetry.space_group_name_H-M   'P 1'
#
loop_
_entity.id
_entity.type
_entity.pdbx_description
1 polymer ?
#
loop_
_entity_poly.entity_id
_entity_poly.type
_entity_poly.pdbx_seq_one_letter_code
_entity_poly.pdbx_strand_id
1 'polypeptide(L)'
;MDPSGTFVQCDARAIGSASEGAQSSLQEIYHKSMTLKEAIKSSLIILKQVMEEKLNATNIELATVQPGKKFHMYTKEELEDVIKDI
;
A
#
# COMPACT_ATOMS: atom_id res chain seq x y z
N MET A 1 -13.59 -1.60 8.03
CA MET A 1 -14.23 -2.06 9.28
C MET A 1 -13.41 -1.51 10.42
N ASP A 2 -14.03 -0.84 11.37
CA ASP A 2 -13.37 -0.40 12.61
C ASP A 2 -13.94 -1.18 13.82
N PRO A 3 -13.41 -1.00 15.04
CA PRO A 3 -13.90 -1.72 16.23
C PRO A 3 -15.37 -1.47 16.58
N SER A 4 -16.03 -0.45 16.00
CA SER A 4 -17.47 -0.20 16.21
C SER A 4 -18.38 -1.17 15.44
N GLY A 5 -17.80 -1.95 14.51
CA GLY A 5 -18.55 -2.80 13.58
C GLY A 5 -19.01 -2.06 12.32
N THR A 6 -18.68 -0.77 12.18
CA THR A 6 -19.00 -0.01 10.98
C THR A 6 -18.07 -0.39 9.83
N PHE A 7 -18.64 -0.65 8.65
CA PHE A 7 -17.89 -0.87 7.41
C PHE A 7 -18.30 0.17 6.36
N VAL A 8 -17.31 0.67 5.63
CA VAL A 8 -17.48 1.66 4.57
C VAL A 8 -16.56 1.24 3.42
N GLN A 9 -17.05 1.33 2.19
CA GLN A 9 -16.22 1.11 1.01
C GLN A 9 -15.18 2.23 0.90
N CYS A 10 -13.94 1.87 0.57
CA CYS A 10 -12.86 2.83 0.39
C CYS A 10 -12.15 2.59 -0.94
N ASP A 11 -11.79 3.68 -1.59
CA ASP A 11 -10.93 3.68 -2.77
C ASP A 11 -9.45 3.56 -2.35
N ALA A 12 -9.04 4.30 -1.31
CA ALA A 12 -7.73 4.20 -0.66
C ALA A 12 -7.84 4.52 0.83
N ARG A 13 -7.19 3.72 1.70
CA ARG A 13 -7.27 3.88 3.16
C ARG A 13 -5.95 3.52 3.84
N ALA A 14 -5.50 4.38 4.75
CA ALA A 14 -4.45 4.10 5.72
C ALA A 14 -5.03 3.87 7.12
N ILE A 15 -4.39 3.00 7.89
CA ILE A 15 -4.71 2.69 9.29
C ILE A 15 -3.42 2.56 10.11
N GLY A 16 -3.52 2.59 11.44
CA GLY A 16 -2.36 2.50 12.34
C GLY A 16 -1.87 3.86 12.83
N SER A 17 -0.69 3.89 13.47
CA SER A 17 -0.15 5.08 14.14
C SER A 17 0.10 6.27 13.22
N ALA A 18 0.51 6.01 11.97
CA ALA A 18 0.79 7.05 10.98
C ALA A 18 -0.37 7.29 9.99
N SER A 19 -1.59 6.85 10.32
CA SER A 19 -2.71 6.88 9.38
C SER A 19 -3.07 8.29 8.92
N GLU A 20 -2.91 9.31 9.76
CA GLU A 20 -3.29 10.68 9.42
C GLU A 20 -2.45 11.23 8.24
N GLY A 21 -1.12 11.19 8.36
CA GLY A 21 -0.21 11.64 7.30
C GLY A 21 -0.27 10.76 6.04
N ALA A 22 -0.38 9.44 6.22
CA ALA A 22 -0.52 8.51 5.09
C ALA A 22 -1.86 8.72 4.34
N GLN A 23 -2.96 8.98 5.05
CA GLN A 23 -4.26 9.23 4.43
C GLN A 23 -4.26 10.52 3.61
N SER A 24 -3.63 11.59 4.09
CA SER A 24 -3.48 12.84 3.33
C SER A 24 -2.71 12.59 2.03
N SER A 25 -1.59 11.86 2.10
CA SER A 25 -0.80 11.52 0.91
C SER A 25 -1.60 10.67 -0.09
N LEU A 26 -2.41 9.71 0.39
CA LEU A 26 -3.30 8.91 -0.45
C LEU A 26 -4.35 9.77 -1.17
N GLN A 27 -4.90 10.79 -0.50
CA GLN A 27 -5.89 11.70 -1.11
C GLN A 27 -5.29 12.54 -2.24
N GLU A 28 -4.03 12.94 -2.12
CA GLU A 28 -3.34 13.75 -3.13
C GLU A 28 -3.01 12.95 -4.40
N ILE A 29 -2.59 11.69 -4.26
CA ILE A 29 -2.06 10.91 -5.38
C ILE A 29 -3.11 10.01 -6.05
N TYR A 30 -4.20 9.68 -5.35
CA TYR A 30 -5.18 8.73 -5.88
C TYR A 30 -6.02 9.35 -7.01
N HIS A 31 -6.25 8.55 -8.05
CA HIS A 31 -7.22 8.84 -9.09
C HIS A 31 -7.83 7.54 -9.64
N LYS A 32 -9.06 7.61 -10.16
CA LYS A 32 -9.83 6.43 -10.60
C LYS A 32 -9.20 5.64 -11.75
N SER A 33 -8.32 6.26 -12.52
CA SER A 33 -7.62 5.63 -13.66
C SER A 33 -6.28 5.01 -13.27
N MET A 34 -5.92 4.98 -11.98
CA MET A 34 -4.65 4.45 -11.51
C MET A 34 -4.56 2.93 -11.78
N THR A 35 -3.45 2.51 -12.35
CA THR A 35 -3.12 1.10 -12.57
C THR A 35 -2.64 0.44 -11.29
N LEU A 36 -2.68 -0.89 -11.23
CA LEU A 36 -2.15 -1.63 -10.07
C LEU A 36 -0.66 -1.34 -9.83
N LYS A 37 0.14 -1.19 -10.89
CA LYS A 37 1.58 -0.91 -10.77
C LYS A 37 1.82 0.48 -10.16
N GLU A 38 1.05 1.48 -10.59
CA GLU A 38 1.10 2.82 -10.00
C GLU A 38 0.66 2.80 -8.54
N ALA A 39 -0.41 2.08 -8.21
CA ALA A 39 -0.89 1.95 -6.83
C ALA A 39 0.14 1.31 -5.91
N ILE A 40 0.80 0.23 -6.34
CA ILE A 40 1.90 -0.41 -5.60
C ILE A 40 3.02 0.60 -5.33
N LYS A 41 3.51 1.27 -6.37
CA LYS A 41 4.59 2.26 -6.24
C LYS A 41 4.22 3.37 -5.26
N SER A 42 3.04 3.96 -5.44
CA SER A 42 2.47 5.00 -4.59
C SER A 42 2.37 4.57 -3.12
N SER A 43 1.85 3.36 -2.87
CA SER A 43 1.73 2.83 -1.50
C SER A 43 3.08 2.64 -0.82
N LEU A 44 4.10 2.17 -1.55
CA LEU A 44 5.43 1.95 -1.01
C LEU A 44 6.17 3.27 -0.75
N ILE A 45 5.96 4.29 -1.59
CA ILE A 45 6.49 5.64 -1.34
C ILE A 45 5.89 6.23 -0.05
N ILE A 46 4.57 6.14 0.13
CA ILE A 46 3.92 6.62 1.35
C ILE A 46 4.41 5.82 2.56
N LEU A 47 4.48 4.50 2.46
CA LEU A 47 4.96 3.65 3.55
C LEU A 47 6.39 4.02 3.94
N LYS A 48 7.29 4.21 2.98
CA LYS A 48 8.68 4.67 3.19
C LYS A 48 8.77 6.01 3.91
N GLN A 49 7.82 6.93 3.69
CA GLN A 49 7.81 8.24 4.37
C GLN A 49 7.39 8.16 5.84
N VAL A 50 6.58 7.17 6.20
CA VAL A 50 6.02 7.04 7.55
C VAL A 50 6.69 5.96 8.40
N MET A 51 7.58 5.16 7.83
CA MET A 51 8.40 4.20 8.57
C MET A 51 9.56 4.89 9.27
N GLU A 52 9.82 4.49 10.51
CA GLU A 52 11.01 4.93 11.26
C GLU A 52 12.29 4.28 10.71
N GLU A 53 12.20 3.01 10.32
CA GLU A 53 13.30 2.25 9.71
C GLU A 53 13.31 2.38 8.19
N LYS A 54 14.49 2.18 7.59
CA LYS A 54 14.61 2.12 6.14
C LYS A 54 13.83 0.91 5.59
N LEU A 55 12.84 1.19 4.74
CA LEU A 55 12.05 0.17 4.03
C LEU A 55 12.97 -0.78 3.24
N ASN A 56 12.75 -2.08 3.43
CA ASN A 56 13.44 -3.16 2.71
C ASN A 56 12.53 -4.40 2.60
N ALA A 57 12.93 -5.38 1.79
CA ALA A 57 12.10 -6.57 1.51
C ALA A 57 11.89 -7.52 2.70
N THR A 58 12.43 -7.21 3.89
CA THR A 58 12.27 -8.04 5.10
C THR A 58 11.45 -7.36 6.20
N ASN A 59 11.10 -6.08 6.04
CA ASN A 59 10.30 -5.33 7.03
C ASN A 59 8.96 -4.81 6.48
N ILE A 60 8.54 -5.29 5.30
CA ILE A 60 7.22 -5.04 4.74
C ILE A 60 6.64 -6.31 4.11
N GLU A 61 5.33 -6.33 3.96
CA GLU A 61 4.58 -7.35 3.24
C GLU A 61 3.69 -6.66 2.22
N LEU A 62 3.54 -7.24 1.03
CA LEU A 62 2.67 -6.71 -0.02
C LEU A 62 1.87 -7.86 -0.64
N ALA A 63 0.57 -7.66 -0.81
CA ALA A 63 -0.28 -8.60 -1.48
C ALA A 63 -1.20 -7.91 -2.50
N THR A 64 -1.60 -8.63 -3.54
CA THR A 64 -2.52 -8.13 -4.57
C THR A 64 -3.62 -9.14 -4.88
N VAL A 65 -4.76 -8.62 -5.34
CA VAL A 65 -5.86 -9.39 -5.90
C VAL A 65 -6.24 -8.74 -7.23
N GLN A 66 -6.32 -9.52 -8.30
CA GLN A 66 -6.64 -9.05 -9.65
C GLN A 66 -7.76 -9.91 -10.25
N PRO A 67 -8.59 -9.37 -11.15
CA PRO A 67 -9.56 -10.17 -11.90
C PRO A 67 -8.88 -11.36 -12.57
N GLY A 68 -9.45 -12.56 -12.40
CA GLY A 68 -8.93 -13.80 -12.97
C GLY A 68 -7.68 -14.37 -12.28
N LYS A 69 -7.16 -13.73 -11.23
CA LYS A 69 -6.06 -14.24 -10.41
C LYS A 69 -6.52 -14.49 -8.98
N LYS A 70 -5.88 -15.45 -8.30
CA LYS A 70 -6.04 -15.63 -6.86
C LYS A 70 -5.28 -14.53 -6.11
N PHE A 71 -5.53 -14.44 -4.81
CA PHE A 71 -4.67 -13.71 -3.89
C PHE A 71 -3.21 -14.09 -4.11
N HIS A 72 -2.34 -13.09 -4.21
CA HIS A 72 -0.90 -13.25 -4.38
C HIS A 72 -0.16 -12.43 -3.33
N MET A 73 0.57 -13.12 -2.45
CA MET A 73 1.53 -12.49 -1.55
C MET A 73 2.87 -12.38 -2.27
N TYR A 74 3.47 -11.19 -2.26
CA TYR A 74 4.76 -10.99 -2.91
C TYR A 74 5.84 -11.75 -2.16
N THR A 75 6.68 -12.42 -2.93
CA THR A 75 7.94 -13.00 -2.47
C THR A 75 8.96 -11.91 -2.16
N LYS A 76 10.05 -12.28 -1.47
CA LYS A 76 11.14 -11.37 -1.20
C LYS A 76 11.75 -10.82 -2.49
N GLU A 77 11.89 -11.66 -3.50
CA GLU A 77 12.47 -11.29 -4.80
C GLU A 77 11.58 -10.30 -5.56
N GLU A 78 10.26 -10.50 -5.53
CA GLU A 78 9.29 -9.56 -6.12
C GLU A 78 9.28 -8.22 -5.36
N LEU A 79 9.40 -8.24 -4.03
CA LEU A 79 9.54 -7.03 -3.22
C LEU A 79 10.83 -6.28 -3.55
N GLU A 80 11.96 -6.99 -3.65
CA GLU A 80 13.24 -6.37 -4.04
C GLU A 80 13.17 -5.72 -5.42
N ASP A 81 12.42 -6.29 -6.36
CA ASP A 81 12.23 -5.71 -7.69
C ASP A 81 11.46 -4.38 -7.63
N VAL A 82 10.32 -4.34 -6.94
CA VAL A 82 9.52 -3.11 -6.82
C VAL A 82 10.19 -2.05 -5.92
N ILE A 83 11.00 -2.46 -4.95
CA ILE A 83 11.73 -1.55 -4.06
C ILE A 83 12.86 -0.81 -4.80
N LYS A 84 13.45 -1.40 -5.85
CA LYS A 84 14.48 -0.71 -6.65
C LYS A 84 13.95 0.54 -7.35
N ASP A 85 12.65 0.58 -7.61
CA ASP A 85 11.98 1.66 -8.36
C ASP A 85 11.47 2.83 -7.47
N ILE A 86 11.77 2.83 -6.15
CA ILE A 86 11.29 3.81 -5.13
C ILE A 86 12.37 4.41 -4.22
#